data_AF-A0A8C6YKP1-F1
#
_entry.id   AF-A0A8C6YKP1-F1
#
_cell.length_a   1.000
_cell.length_b   1.000
_cell.length_c   1.000
_cell.angle_alpha   90.00
_cell.angle_beta   90.00
_cell.angle_gamma   90.00
#
_symmetry.space_group_name_H-M   'P 1'
#
loop_
_entity.id
_entity.type
_entity.pdbx_description
1 polymer ?
#
loop_
_entity_poly.entity_id
_entity_poly.type
_entity_poly.pdbx_seq_one_letter_code
_entity_poly.pdbx_strand_id
1 'polypeptide(L)'
;VSCGGGGGACCWALPTALLCAYGFFCSVRPSEPFLTRYLLGPNKNLTQSQVFNEIYPVWTYSYLVLLFPVFLATDYLRYKPVVLLQGLSLIVTWFMLLYAQGLLAIQFLEFFYGMGTATDVAYYSYIYSVVDLNLYQKVTSYCRSATLVGYTVGSVSGQLLVSVAGWSLFSLNVISLTCVSIAFGMAWFLPMPQKSLFFHHVSSQQFSREMKVIDCKNGSAVQDCPDMQRTLVEISKVLRELWQDFLQCYSSRPLLCWSVWWALSTCGYFQVINYAQGLWEMVLPSPSLEIYNGAVEAVSTLLGKVTFSFLLTGAVAVVVVGHIKTSWAMWGEVALALFSFLIAAAVYIMDTVHNIWVCYASYVVFRIIYMLLITIAT
;
A
#
# COMPACT_ATOMS: atom_id res chain seq x y z
N VAL A 1 12.29 -21.25 31.47
CA VAL A 1 11.30 -21.78 32.43
C VAL A 1 10.00 -22.01 31.65
N SER A 2 9.51 -23.24 31.69
CA SER A 2 8.37 -23.76 30.90
C SER A 2 7.06 -23.03 31.15
N CYS A 3 6.27 -22.87 30.09
CA CYS A 3 4.80 -22.88 30.18
C CYS A 3 4.30 -24.03 29.29
N GLY A 4 3.90 -25.11 29.94
CA GLY A 4 3.03 -26.13 29.36
C GLY A 4 1.60 -25.92 29.86
N GLY A 5 0.62 -26.25 29.00
CA GLY A 5 -0.76 -26.53 29.43
C GLY A 5 -1.84 -25.61 28.84
N GLY A 6 -2.50 -26.07 27.77
CA GLY A 6 -3.89 -25.73 27.46
C GLY A 6 -4.20 -24.32 26.92
N GLY A 7 -3.87 -24.04 25.66
CA GLY A 7 -4.28 -22.77 25.03
C GLY A 7 -3.95 -22.62 23.54
N GLY A 8 -3.81 -23.72 22.80
CA GLY A 8 -3.21 -23.72 21.45
C GLY A 8 -3.97 -23.02 20.33
N ALA A 9 -5.16 -22.46 20.58
CA ALA A 9 -5.98 -21.80 19.54
C ALA A 9 -5.91 -20.26 19.55
N CYS A 10 -5.40 -19.62 20.61
CA CYS A 10 -5.50 -18.16 20.79
C CYS A 10 -4.25 -17.36 20.39
N CYS A 11 -3.09 -17.98 20.19
CA CYS A 11 -1.82 -17.26 20.10
C CYS A 11 -1.68 -16.38 18.84
N TRP A 12 -2.21 -16.82 17.70
CA TRP A 12 -2.14 -16.08 16.43
C TRP A 12 -3.43 -15.32 16.08
N ALA A 13 -4.57 -15.73 16.65
CA ALA A 13 -5.88 -15.18 16.31
C ALA A 13 -6.03 -13.71 16.75
N LEU A 14 -5.58 -13.37 17.97
CA LEU A 14 -5.68 -12.00 18.47
C LEU A 14 -4.79 -11.00 17.68
N PRO A 15 -3.49 -11.27 17.43
CA PRO A 15 -2.67 -10.41 16.58
C PRO A 15 -3.24 -10.29 15.16
N THR A 16 -3.74 -11.39 14.59
CA THR A 16 -4.38 -11.39 13.27
C THR A 16 -5.64 -10.53 13.24
N ALA A 17 -6.50 -10.64 14.27
CA ALA A 17 -7.71 -9.84 14.38
C ALA A 17 -7.39 -8.35 14.52
N LEU A 18 -6.39 -7.98 15.33
CA LEU A 18 -5.92 -6.61 15.47
C LEU A 18 -5.35 -6.05 14.15
N LEU A 19 -4.58 -6.85 13.40
CA LEU A 19 -4.07 -6.46 12.09
C LEU A 19 -5.18 -6.30 11.05
N CYS A 20 -6.17 -7.19 11.05
CA CYS A 20 -7.32 -7.07 10.16
C CYS A 20 -8.14 -5.83 10.51
N ALA A 21 -8.36 -5.56 11.80
CA ALA A 21 -9.08 -4.38 12.25
C ALA A 21 -8.31 -3.09 11.92
N TYR A 22 -6.99 -3.04 12.16
CA TYR A 22 -6.13 -1.95 11.72
C TYR A 22 -6.25 -1.70 10.21
N GLY A 23 -6.07 -2.75 9.40
CA GLY A 23 -6.15 -2.64 7.94
C GLY A 23 -7.52 -2.19 7.46
N PHE A 24 -8.60 -2.72 8.06
CA PHE A 24 -9.97 -2.29 7.78
C PHE A 24 -10.16 -0.80 8.07
N PHE A 25 -9.94 -0.36 9.32
CA PHE A 25 -10.16 1.03 9.71
C PHE A 25 -9.22 2.01 9.00
N CYS A 26 -7.98 1.60 8.74
CA CYS A 26 -7.03 2.40 7.96
C CYS A 26 -7.50 2.56 6.50
N SER A 27 -8.19 1.58 5.91
CA SER A 27 -8.73 1.64 4.54
C SER A 27 -10.13 2.24 4.44
N VAL A 28 -10.90 2.36 5.52
CA VAL A 28 -12.21 3.06 5.51
C VAL A 28 -11.97 4.57 5.39
N ARG A 29 -11.93 5.06 4.16
CA ARG A 29 -11.71 6.48 3.83
C ARG A 29 -12.79 7.02 2.91
N PRO A 30 -13.99 7.34 3.45
CA PRO A 30 -15.10 7.86 2.64
C PRO A 30 -14.79 9.13 1.85
N SER A 31 -13.77 9.91 2.23
CA SER A 31 -13.41 11.13 1.52
C SER A 31 -12.54 10.92 0.28
N GLU A 32 -11.82 9.79 0.14
CA GLU A 32 -10.90 9.55 -0.98
C GLU A 32 -11.56 9.67 -2.36
N PRO A 33 -12.78 9.14 -2.62
CA PRO A 33 -13.46 9.28 -3.91
C PRO A 33 -13.81 10.73 -4.30
N PHE A 34 -13.72 11.66 -3.34
CA PHE A 34 -14.12 13.05 -3.49
C PHE A 34 -12.97 14.02 -3.17
N LEU A 35 -11.73 13.52 -3.06
CA LEU A 35 -10.58 14.33 -2.65
C LEU A 35 -10.32 15.49 -3.62
N THR A 36 -10.24 15.22 -4.92
CA THR A 36 -10.03 16.27 -5.93
C THR A 36 -11.13 17.34 -5.83
N ARG A 37 -12.39 16.92 -5.69
CA ARG A 37 -13.52 17.85 -5.51
C ARG A 37 -13.39 18.68 -4.24
N TYR A 38 -12.90 18.10 -3.15
CA TYR A 38 -12.69 18.82 -1.90
C TYR A 38 -11.59 19.89 -2.01
N LEU A 39 -10.51 19.60 -2.75
CA LEU A 39 -9.41 20.55 -3.00
C LEU A 39 -9.82 21.70 -3.93
N LEU A 40 -10.63 21.42 -4.95
CA LEU A 40 -11.14 22.43 -5.88
C LEU A 40 -12.36 23.19 -5.34
N GLY A 41 -13.06 22.60 -4.36
CA GLY A 41 -14.26 23.15 -3.77
C GLY A 41 -14.00 24.38 -2.88
N PRO A 42 -15.07 25.04 -2.40
CA PRO A 42 -14.98 26.31 -1.67
C PRO A 42 -14.20 26.20 -0.35
N ASN A 43 -14.04 24.99 0.20
CA ASN A 43 -13.30 24.76 1.44
C ASN A 43 -11.79 25.01 1.32
N LYS A 44 -11.21 24.72 0.15
CA LYS A 44 -9.76 24.85 -0.13
C LYS A 44 -9.47 25.84 -1.23
N ASN A 45 -10.39 25.98 -2.19
CA ASN A 45 -10.37 26.98 -3.25
C ASN A 45 -9.06 27.00 -4.04
N LEU A 46 -8.52 25.82 -4.36
CA LEU A 46 -7.30 25.65 -5.15
C LEU A 46 -7.66 25.51 -6.63
N THR A 47 -6.75 25.93 -7.51
CA THR A 47 -6.94 25.77 -8.94
C THR A 47 -6.59 24.34 -9.39
N GLN A 48 -7.15 23.91 -10.53
CA GLN A 48 -6.80 22.62 -11.13
C GLN A 48 -5.30 22.50 -11.41
N SER A 49 -4.66 23.58 -11.90
CA SER A 49 -3.23 23.58 -12.17
C SER A 49 -2.41 23.36 -10.89
N GLN A 50 -2.79 24.00 -9.78
CA GLN A 50 -2.12 23.81 -8.49
C GLN A 50 -2.26 22.37 -7.99
N VAL A 51 -3.47 21.81 -8.05
CA VAL A 51 -3.72 20.44 -7.58
C VAL A 51 -2.91 19.41 -8.38
N PHE A 52 -2.98 19.47 -9.72
CA PHE A 52 -2.40 18.44 -10.57
C PHE A 52 -0.90 18.58 -10.82
N ASN A 53 -0.38 19.82 -10.91
CA ASN A 53 1.01 20.07 -11.27
C ASN A 53 1.91 20.37 -10.07
N GLU A 54 1.34 20.85 -8.96
CA GLU A 54 2.12 21.30 -7.80
C GLU A 54 1.89 20.46 -6.54
N ILE A 55 0.70 19.89 -6.35
CA ILE A 55 0.33 19.15 -5.13
C ILE A 55 0.52 17.64 -5.32
N TYR A 56 -0.21 17.00 -6.24
CA TYR A 56 -0.14 15.54 -6.43
C TYR A 56 1.27 14.99 -6.74
N PRO A 57 2.15 15.70 -7.47
CA PRO A 57 3.52 15.24 -7.66
C PRO A 57 4.32 15.11 -6.35
N VAL A 58 4.01 15.92 -5.33
CA VAL A 58 4.72 15.88 -4.03
C VAL A 58 4.53 14.52 -3.36
N TRP A 59 3.32 13.96 -3.37
CA TRP A 59 3.08 12.60 -2.88
C TRP A 59 3.93 11.58 -3.62
N THR A 60 3.97 11.64 -4.95
CA THR A 60 4.70 10.66 -5.77
C THR A 60 6.21 10.70 -5.50
N TYR A 61 6.80 11.89 -5.50
CA TYR A 61 8.24 12.05 -5.28
C TYR A 61 8.65 11.78 -3.83
N SER A 62 7.85 12.22 -2.86
CA SER A 62 8.11 11.92 -1.45
C SER A 62 8.00 10.42 -1.17
N TYR A 63 6.98 9.74 -1.71
CA TYR A 63 6.84 8.28 -1.62
C TYR A 63 8.09 7.57 -2.19
N LEU A 64 8.54 7.94 -3.39
CA LEU A 64 9.74 7.37 -4.02
C LEU A 64 10.99 7.53 -3.13
N VAL A 65 11.23 8.73 -2.62
CA VAL A 65 12.41 9.00 -1.78
C VAL A 65 12.31 8.28 -0.43
N LEU A 66 11.11 8.20 0.16
CA LEU A 66 10.88 7.60 1.47
C LEU A 66 10.86 6.07 1.44
N LEU A 67 10.60 5.43 0.30
CA LEU A 67 10.62 3.96 0.17
C LEU A 67 11.94 3.35 0.66
N PHE A 68 13.08 3.92 0.29
CA PHE A 68 14.39 3.40 0.67
C PHE A 68 14.66 3.47 2.19
N PRO A 69 14.58 4.63 2.87
CA PRO A 69 14.78 4.69 4.31
C PRO A 69 13.70 3.92 5.08
N VAL A 70 12.43 3.93 4.64
CA VAL A 70 11.37 3.18 5.29
C VAL A 70 11.61 1.67 5.17
N PHE A 71 12.06 1.17 4.03
CA PHE A 71 12.41 -0.24 3.85
C PHE A 71 13.48 -0.69 4.86
N LEU A 72 14.57 0.08 5.00
CA LEU A 72 15.63 -0.21 5.97
C LEU A 72 15.12 -0.10 7.42
N ALA A 73 14.37 0.96 7.72
CA ALA A 73 13.81 1.19 9.05
C ALA A 73 12.80 0.12 9.45
N THR A 74 12.05 -0.45 8.51
CA THR A 74 11.03 -1.47 8.76
C THR A 74 11.64 -2.72 9.39
N ASP A 75 12.75 -3.21 8.84
CA ASP A 75 13.39 -4.39 9.42
C ASP A 75 14.21 -4.05 10.68
N TYR A 76 14.88 -2.89 10.71
CA TYR A 76 15.64 -2.44 11.89
C TYR A 76 14.74 -2.21 13.13
N LEU A 77 13.62 -1.52 12.96
CA LEU A 77 12.69 -1.17 14.04
C LEU A 77 11.68 -2.29 14.37
N ARG A 78 11.78 -3.45 13.71
CA ARG A 78 10.87 -4.59 13.92
C ARG A 78 9.40 -4.26 13.63
N TYR A 79 9.13 -3.61 12.50
CA TYR A 79 7.81 -3.38 11.89
C TYR A 79 6.82 -2.51 12.70
N LYS A 80 6.55 -2.79 13.98
CA LYS A 80 5.53 -2.09 14.79
C LYS A 80 5.73 -0.56 14.84
N PRO A 81 6.93 -0.02 15.09
CA PRO A 81 7.13 1.44 15.08
C PRO A 81 6.84 2.07 13.71
N VAL A 82 7.08 1.33 12.62
CA VAL A 82 6.78 1.79 11.26
C VAL A 82 5.27 1.76 10.97
N VAL A 83 4.53 0.77 11.49
CA VAL A 83 3.05 0.75 11.44
C VAL A 83 2.44 1.89 12.27
N LEU A 84 3.05 2.24 13.40
CA LEU A 84 2.64 3.41 14.19
C LEU A 84 2.94 4.72 13.44
N LEU A 85 4.11 4.82 12.81
CA LEU A 85 4.47 5.95 11.96
C LEU A 85 3.47 6.12 10.81
N GLN A 86 3.05 5.02 10.18
CA GLN A 86 2.00 5.00 9.16
C GLN A 86 0.71 5.64 9.70
N GLY A 87 0.16 5.13 10.80
CA GLY A 87 -1.08 5.65 11.36
C GLY A 87 -0.98 7.13 11.78
N LEU A 88 0.13 7.54 12.36
CA LEU A 88 0.38 8.95 12.72
C LEU A 88 0.45 9.85 11.49
N SER A 89 1.17 9.43 10.44
CA SER A 89 1.28 10.21 9.20
C SER A 89 -0.08 10.42 8.53
N LEU A 90 -0.94 9.39 8.52
CA LEU A 90 -2.31 9.52 8.03
C LEU A 90 -3.15 10.44 8.93
N ILE A 91 -3.05 10.36 10.26
CA ILE A 91 -3.75 11.32 11.13
C ILE A 91 -3.34 12.76 10.79
N VAL A 92 -2.04 13.02 10.63
CA VAL A 92 -1.52 14.34 10.23
C VAL A 92 -2.10 14.76 8.88
N THR A 93 -2.11 13.87 7.88
CA THR A 93 -2.67 14.14 6.56
C THR A 93 -4.13 14.58 6.64
N TRP A 94 -5.02 13.81 7.28
CA TRP A 94 -6.45 14.17 7.33
C TRP A 94 -6.73 15.36 8.26
N PHE A 95 -5.96 15.52 9.35
CA PHE A 95 -6.05 16.69 10.20
C PHE A 95 -5.70 17.97 9.42
N MET A 96 -4.58 17.97 8.69
CA MET A 96 -4.21 19.07 7.81
C MET A 96 -5.24 19.26 6.70
N LEU A 97 -5.79 18.17 6.15
CA LEU A 97 -6.83 18.25 5.11
C LEU A 97 -8.06 18.99 5.62
N LEU A 98 -8.43 18.85 6.89
CA LEU A 98 -9.56 19.58 7.48
C LEU A 98 -9.23 21.04 7.76
N TYR A 99 -8.06 21.33 8.36
CA TYR A 99 -7.81 22.65 8.98
C TYR A 99 -6.79 23.53 8.26
N ALA A 100 -5.83 22.95 7.54
CA ALA A 100 -4.77 23.71 6.90
C ALA A 100 -5.25 24.38 5.61
N GLN A 101 -4.75 25.57 5.30
CA GLN A 101 -5.14 26.34 4.13
C GLN A 101 -3.90 26.79 3.33
N GLY A 102 -4.07 26.94 2.03
CA GLY A 102 -3.02 27.38 1.12
C GLY A 102 -2.17 26.25 0.54
N LEU A 103 -1.51 26.56 -0.57
CA LEU A 103 -0.78 25.62 -1.40
C LEU A 103 0.33 24.87 -0.66
N LEU A 104 1.23 25.59 0.01
CA LEU A 104 2.37 24.99 0.73
C LEU A 104 1.93 24.03 1.83
N ALA A 105 0.82 24.34 2.51
CA ALA A 105 0.30 23.48 3.57
C ALA A 105 -0.25 22.17 3.00
N ILE A 106 -0.92 22.21 1.85
CA ILE A 106 -1.41 21.00 1.17
C ILE A 106 -0.24 20.20 0.54
N GLN A 107 0.80 20.85 0.03
CA GLN A 107 2.03 20.15 -0.38
C GLN A 107 2.70 19.43 0.79
N PHE A 108 2.79 20.07 1.96
CA PHE A 108 3.35 19.43 3.16
C PHE A 108 2.48 18.26 3.65
N LEU A 109 1.15 18.36 3.51
CA LEU A 109 0.22 17.26 3.76
C LEU A 109 0.50 16.07 2.83
N GLU A 110 0.73 16.30 1.54
CA GLU A 110 1.04 15.24 0.55
C GLU A 110 2.35 14.52 0.88
N PHE A 111 3.33 15.21 1.48
CA PHE A 111 4.53 14.57 1.99
C PHE A 111 4.22 13.56 3.11
N PHE A 112 3.35 13.91 4.07
CA PHE A 112 2.91 12.95 5.10
C PHE A 112 2.08 11.82 4.52
N TYR A 113 1.27 12.10 3.50
CA TYR A 113 0.53 11.06 2.80
C TYR A 113 1.46 10.08 2.07
N GLY A 114 2.54 10.61 1.46
CA GLY A 114 3.61 9.82 0.86
C GLY A 114 4.37 8.97 1.90
N MET A 115 4.60 9.51 3.10
CA MET A 115 5.16 8.76 4.23
C MET A 115 4.25 7.62 4.69
N GLY A 116 2.94 7.87 4.79
CA GLY A 116 1.95 6.83 5.08
C GLY A 116 2.00 5.71 4.03
N THR A 117 1.99 6.09 2.75
CA THR A 117 2.06 5.14 1.63
C THR A 117 3.38 4.35 1.61
N ALA A 118 4.52 4.98 1.94
CA ALA A 118 5.81 4.31 2.08
C ALA A 118 5.81 3.23 3.17
N THR A 119 5.12 3.51 4.27
CA THR A 119 5.07 2.66 5.46
C THR A 119 4.04 1.54 5.38
N ASP A 120 3.11 1.56 4.41
CA ASP A 120 2.19 0.44 4.09
C ASP A 120 2.92 -0.90 3.88
N VAL A 121 4.14 -0.89 3.36
CA VAL A 121 4.94 -2.12 3.16
C VAL A 121 5.20 -2.83 4.49
N ALA A 122 5.36 -2.06 5.58
CA ALA A 122 5.56 -2.60 6.92
C ALA A 122 4.32 -3.33 7.43
N TYR A 123 3.11 -2.87 7.11
CA TYR A 123 1.86 -3.53 7.50
C TYR A 123 1.77 -4.96 6.95
N TYR A 124 2.02 -5.14 5.65
CA TYR A 124 1.98 -6.48 5.05
C TYR A 124 3.16 -7.36 5.49
N SER A 125 4.33 -6.75 5.70
CA SER A 125 5.52 -7.48 6.15
C SER A 125 5.42 -7.91 7.62
N TYR A 126 4.71 -7.15 8.44
CA TYR A 126 4.45 -7.46 9.84
C TYR A 126 3.76 -8.83 10.00
N ILE A 127 2.84 -9.19 9.10
CA ILE A 127 2.14 -10.49 9.11
C ILE A 127 3.16 -11.65 9.15
N TYR A 128 4.20 -11.57 8.34
CA TYR A 128 5.21 -12.63 8.23
C TYR A 128 6.12 -12.71 9.45
N SER A 129 6.22 -11.64 10.24
CA SER A 129 7.06 -11.59 11.44
C SER A 129 6.40 -12.19 12.69
N VAL A 130 5.05 -12.28 12.72
CA VAL A 130 4.28 -12.69 13.91
C VAL A 130 3.61 -14.07 13.75
N VAL A 131 3.37 -14.50 12.52
CA VAL A 131 2.63 -15.72 12.21
C VAL A 131 3.59 -16.85 11.81
N ASP A 132 3.17 -18.10 11.97
CA ASP A 132 3.93 -19.26 11.48
C ASP A 132 3.79 -19.43 9.96
N LEU A 133 4.82 -19.98 9.31
CA LEU A 133 4.89 -20.20 7.85
C LEU A 133 3.62 -20.88 7.30
N ASN A 134 3.07 -21.86 8.03
CA ASN A 134 1.90 -22.66 7.63
C ASN A 134 0.61 -21.83 7.54
N LEU A 135 0.57 -20.64 8.14
CA LEU A 135 -0.60 -19.76 8.21
C LEU A 135 -0.45 -18.50 7.35
N TYR A 136 0.69 -18.28 6.70
CA TYR A 136 0.96 -17.06 5.90
C TYR A 136 -0.10 -16.77 4.86
N GLN A 137 -0.42 -17.76 4.00
CA GLN A 137 -1.42 -17.57 2.95
C GLN A 137 -2.80 -17.22 3.54
N LYS A 138 -3.19 -17.88 4.63
CA LYS A 138 -4.48 -17.68 5.29
C LYS A 138 -4.59 -16.31 5.94
N VAL A 139 -3.58 -15.90 6.71
CA VAL A 139 -3.58 -14.60 7.39
C VAL A 139 -3.42 -13.45 6.41
N THR A 140 -2.54 -13.57 5.42
CA THR A 140 -2.42 -12.57 4.35
C THR A 140 -3.74 -12.41 3.61
N SER A 141 -4.47 -13.50 3.32
CA SER A 141 -5.80 -13.44 2.72
C SER A 141 -6.79 -12.68 3.61
N TYR A 142 -6.79 -12.90 4.93
CA TYR A 142 -7.66 -12.16 5.86
C TYR A 142 -7.34 -10.67 5.90
N CYS A 143 -6.07 -10.28 6.01
CA CYS A 143 -5.68 -8.87 6.03
C CYS A 143 -5.99 -8.16 4.69
N ARG A 144 -5.73 -8.83 3.56
CA ARG A 144 -6.09 -8.31 2.23
C ARG A 144 -7.61 -8.19 2.04
N SER A 145 -8.38 -9.13 2.57
CA SER A 145 -9.85 -9.07 2.55
C SER A 145 -10.36 -7.93 3.43
N ALA A 146 -9.80 -7.75 4.63
CA ALA A 146 -10.19 -6.69 5.55
C ALA A 146 -9.94 -5.29 4.96
N THR A 147 -8.78 -5.06 4.35
CA THR A 147 -8.48 -3.79 3.64
C THR A 147 -9.41 -3.57 2.45
N LEU A 148 -9.70 -4.61 1.66
CA LEU A 148 -10.66 -4.53 0.54
C LEU A 148 -12.07 -4.16 1.02
N VAL A 149 -12.56 -4.82 2.07
CA VAL A 149 -13.86 -4.52 2.67
C VAL A 149 -13.85 -3.10 3.23
N GLY A 150 -12.75 -2.65 3.85
CA GLY A 150 -12.57 -1.29 4.31
C GLY A 150 -12.70 -0.24 3.19
N TYR A 151 -11.98 -0.43 2.07
CA TYR A 151 -12.10 0.44 0.90
C TYR A 151 -13.53 0.48 0.36
N THR A 152 -14.16 -0.68 0.22
CA THR A 152 -15.53 -0.79 -0.29
C THR A 152 -16.52 -0.07 0.62
N VAL A 153 -16.43 -0.31 1.93
CA VAL A 153 -17.28 0.37 2.93
C VAL A 153 -17.03 1.87 2.89
N GLY A 154 -15.77 2.31 2.80
CA GLY A 154 -15.40 3.71 2.63
C GLY A 154 -16.06 4.34 1.41
N SER A 155 -15.85 3.79 0.22
CA SER A 155 -16.37 4.34 -1.03
C SER A 155 -17.90 4.32 -1.12
N VAL A 156 -18.55 3.22 -0.69
CA VAL A 156 -20.01 3.12 -0.66
C VAL A 156 -20.62 4.06 0.38
N SER A 157 -20.09 4.11 1.61
CA SER A 157 -20.59 5.02 2.63
C SER A 157 -20.38 6.49 2.24
N GLY A 158 -19.23 6.84 1.65
CA GLY A 158 -18.98 8.18 1.12
C GLY A 158 -20.00 8.56 0.05
N GLN A 159 -20.27 7.65 -0.89
CA GLN A 159 -21.28 7.87 -1.93
C GLN A 159 -22.69 8.06 -1.35
N LEU A 160 -23.11 7.20 -0.42
CA LEU A 160 -24.42 7.28 0.21
C LEU A 160 -24.58 8.58 1.02
N LEU A 161 -23.55 8.97 1.79
CA LEU A 161 -23.57 10.18 2.61
C LEU A 161 -23.67 11.44 1.75
N VAL A 162 -22.96 11.50 0.62
CA VAL A 162 -23.02 12.66 -0.29
C VAL A 162 -24.33 12.69 -1.08
N SER A 163 -24.72 11.59 -1.72
CA SER A 163 -25.87 11.58 -2.64
C SER A 163 -27.23 11.47 -1.95
N VAL A 164 -27.35 10.68 -0.89
CA VAL A 164 -28.64 10.42 -0.22
C VAL A 164 -28.82 11.35 0.98
N ALA A 165 -27.79 11.47 1.82
CA ALA A 165 -27.89 12.27 3.04
C ALA A 165 -27.51 13.75 2.84
N GLY A 166 -26.95 14.13 1.69
CA GLY A 166 -26.55 15.52 1.40
C GLY A 166 -25.44 16.04 2.32
N TRP A 167 -24.59 15.17 2.85
CA TRP A 167 -23.52 15.56 3.77
C TRP A 167 -22.41 16.33 3.07
N SER A 168 -21.80 17.26 3.81
CA SER A 168 -20.66 18.04 3.32
C SER A 168 -19.41 17.17 3.15
N LEU A 169 -18.56 17.51 2.18
CA LEU A 169 -17.25 16.86 2.00
C LEU A 169 -16.33 17.04 3.22
N PHE A 170 -16.52 18.09 4.01
CA PHE A 170 -15.84 18.27 5.29
C PHE A 170 -16.19 17.13 6.26
N SER A 171 -17.47 16.78 6.38
CA SER A 171 -17.94 15.69 7.24
C SER A 171 -17.34 14.33 6.85
N LEU A 172 -17.19 14.06 5.54
CA LEU A 172 -16.53 12.83 5.05
C LEU A 172 -15.06 12.75 5.48
N ASN A 173 -14.35 13.89 5.47
CA ASN A 173 -12.97 13.95 5.95
C ASN A 173 -12.88 13.75 7.47
N VAL A 174 -13.87 14.22 8.25
CA VAL A 174 -13.96 13.93 9.69
C VAL A 174 -14.16 12.44 9.96
N ILE A 175 -15.03 11.77 9.19
CA ILE A 175 -15.22 10.32 9.31
C ILE A 175 -13.90 9.58 9.01
N SER A 176 -13.25 9.95 7.91
CA SER A 176 -11.98 9.33 7.52
C SER A 176 -10.90 9.52 8.59
N LEU A 177 -10.76 10.73 9.14
CA LEU A 177 -9.86 11.03 10.27
C LEU A 177 -10.18 10.15 11.50
N THR A 178 -11.46 9.97 11.80
CA THR A 178 -11.92 9.14 12.92
C THR A 178 -11.52 7.68 12.70
N CYS A 179 -11.72 7.16 11.49
CA CYS A 179 -11.33 5.80 11.11
C CYS A 179 -9.82 5.58 11.23
N VAL A 180 -8.97 6.47 10.69
CA VAL A 180 -7.51 6.33 10.85
C VAL A 180 -7.05 6.52 12.30
N SER A 181 -7.75 7.33 13.10
CA SER A 181 -7.47 7.48 14.54
C SER A 181 -7.78 6.20 15.33
N ILE A 182 -8.89 5.54 15.02
CA ILE A 182 -9.23 4.22 15.57
C ILE A 182 -8.16 3.19 15.17
N ALA A 183 -7.75 3.17 13.88
CA ALA A 183 -6.69 2.28 13.41
C ALA A 183 -5.39 2.52 14.18
N PHE A 184 -4.96 3.77 14.35
CA PHE A 184 -3.77 4.10 15.12
C PHE A 184 -3.85 3.62 16.58
N GLY A 185 -5.01 3.76 17.22
CA GLY A 185 -5.26 3.20 18.55
C GLY A 185 -5.09 1.68 18.59
N MET A 186 -5.60 0.97 17.57
CA MET A 186 -5.44 -0.49 17.45
C MET A 186 -3.99 -0.91 17.25
N ALA A 187 -3.20 -0.14 16.49
CA ALA A 187 -1.79 -0.42 16.25
C ALA A 187 -0.95 -0.46 17.54
N TRP A 188 -1.36 0.27 18.59
CA TRP A 188 -0.67 0.26 19.88
C TRP A 188 -0.73 -1.11 20.56
N PHE A 189 -1.82 -1.84 20.37
CA PHE A 189 -2.06 -3.18 20.95
C PHE A 189 -1.43 -4.31 20.14
N LEU A 190 -0.81 -4.03 18.99
CA LEU A 190 -0.08 -5.04 18.23
C LEU A 190 1.14 -5.55 19.03
N PRO A 191 1.42 -6.86 19.05
CA PRO A 191 2.59 -7.39 19.74
C PRO A 191 3.89 -6.89 19.09
N MET A 192 4.98 -6.81 19.87
CA MET A 192 6.31 -6.53 19.27
C MET A 192 6.84 -7.80 18.61
N PRO A 193 7.13 -7.80 17.29
CA PRO A 193 7.74 -8.95 16.65
C PRO A 193 9.12 -9.23 17.24
N GLN A 194 9.43 -10.52 17.47
CA GLN A 194 10.71 -10.93 18.06
C GLN A 194 11.79 -11.24 17.01
N LYS A 195 11.40 -11.45 15.74
CA LYS A 195 12.30 -11.79 14.63
C LYS A 195 12.42 -10.63 13.64
N SER A 196 13.64 -10.25 13.30
CA SER A 196 13.99 -9.40 12.15
C SER A 196 14.61 -10.30 11.07
N LEU A 197 14.38 -9.99 9.79
CA LEU A 197 14.79 -10.83 8.67
C LEU A 197 16.28 -10.65 8.32
N PHE A 198 16.83 -9.44 8.39
CA PHE A 198 18.21 -9.15 7.97
C PHE A 198 19.17 -8.91 9.14
N PHE A 199 18.78 -8.14 10.16
CA PHE A 199 19.74 -7.68 11.17
C PHE A 199 20.10 -8.72 12.25
N HIS A 200 19.23 -9.69 12.57
CA HIS A 200 19.52 -10.69 13.62
C HIS A 200 20.36 -11.89 13.16
N HIS A 201 20.44 -12.17 11.86
CA HIS A 201 21.37 -13.19 11.35
C HIS A 201 22.83 -12.75 11.50
N VAL A 202 23.10 -11.45 11.34
CA VAL A 202 24.43 -10.88 11.52
C VAL A 202 24.82 -10.90 13.01
N SER A 203 23.94 -10.43 13.90
CA SER A 203 24.22 -10.39 15.34
C SER A 203 24.44 -11.78 15.96
N SER A 204 23.71 -12.82 15.53
CA SER A 204 23.91 -14.21 16.00
C SER A 204 25.21 -14.86 15.50
N GLN A 205 25.62 -14.56 14.26
CA GLN A 205 26.95 -14.95 13.75
C GLN A 205 28.08 -14.18 14.44
N GLN A 206 27.84 -12.91 14.78
CA GLN A 206 28.82 -12.06 15.48
C GLN A 206 28.96 -12.46 16.94
N PHE A 207 27.87 -12.77 17.65
CA PHE A 207 27.91 -13.33 19.00
C PHE A 207 28.61 -14.69 19.01
N SER A 208 28.38 -15.54 18.00
CA SER A 208 29.12 -16.80 17.85
C SER A 208 30.61 -16.62 17.50
N ARG A 209 30.99 -15.52 16.84
CA ARG A 209 32.40 -15.18 16.55
C ARG A 209 33.09 -14.50 17.73
N GLU A 210 32.46 -13.53 18.37
CA GLU A 210 32.97 -12.85 19.57
C GLU A 210 33.06 -13.83 20.75
N MET A 211 32.07 -14.70 20.96
CA MET A 211 32.17 -15.76 21.98
C MET A 211 33.26 -16.80 21.66
N LYS A 212 33.64 -16.97 20.38
CA LYS A 212 34.83 -17.75 19.98
C LYS A 212 36.16 -17.00 20.13
N VAL A 213 36.13 -15.67 20.21
CA VAL A 213 37.31 -14.80 20.32
C VAL A 213 37.56 -14.37 21.78
N ILE A 214 36.56 -14.48 22.67
CA ILE A 214 36.64 -14.13 24.11
C ILE A 214 37.06 -15.34 24.99
N ASP A 215 37.62 -16.40 24.40
CA ASP A 215 38.38 -17.40 25.17
C ASP A 215 39.88 -17.25 24.87
N CYS A 216 40.47 -16.16 25.37
CA CYS A 216 41.83 -16.13 25.93
C CYS A 216 42.24 -14.69 26.26
N LYS A 217 42.44 -14.45 27.56
CA LYS A 217 43.27 -13.42 28.21
C LYS A 217 42.73 -11.98 28.35
N ASN A 218 42.61 -11.67 29.65
CA ASN A 218 42.72 -10.39 30.34
C ASN A 218 41.54 -9.43 30.31
N GLY A 219 41.02 -9.22 31.52
CA GLY A 219 40.10 -8.16 31.84
C GLY A 219 40.76 -6.79 31.80
N SER A 220 40.14 -5.90 31.06
CA SER A 220 40.08 -4.47 31.33
C SER A 220 38.78 -3.97 30.71
N ALA A 221 37.92 -3.40 31.58
CA ALA A 221 36.67 -2.79 31.17
C ALA A 221 36.97 -1.51 30.39
N VAL A 222 36.87 -1.56 29.07
CA VAL A 222 36.79 -0.36 28.23
C VAL A 222 35.31 -0.08 28.01
N GLN A 223 34.82 0.92 28.74
CA GLN A 223 33.51 1.49 28.55
C GLN A 223 33.61 2.59 27.49
N ASP A 224 33.63 2.19 26.23
CA ASP A 224 33.45 3.09 25.09
C ASP A 224 31.98 3.03 24.66
N CYS A 225 31.34 4.17 24.40
CA CYS A 225 29.99 4.24 23.83
C CYS A 225 29.95 3.51 22.46
N PRO A 226 29.49 2.24 22.36
CA PRO A 226 29.77 1.42 21.19
C PRO A 226 28.56 1.29 20.25
N ASP A 227 27.38 1.77 20.64
CA ASP A 227 26.12 1.43 19.95
C ASP A 227 25.96 2.13 18.60
N MET A 228 26.29 3.42 18.49
CA MET A 228 26.13 4.15 17.22
C MET A 228 27.12 3.68 16.15
N GLN A 229 28.39 3.48 16.52
CA GLN A 229 29.44 3.04 15.59
C GLN A 229 29.19 1.60 15.11
N ARG A 230 28.74 0.70 16.01
CA ARG A 230 28.34 -0.66 15.63
C ARG A 230 27.14 -0.67 14.69
N THR A 231 26.13 0.17 14.97
CA THR A 231 24.93 0.28 14.12
C THR A 231 25.28 0.74 12.71
N LEU A 232 26.15 1.75 12.55
CA LEU A 232 26.58 2.23 11.24
C LEU A 232 27.37 1.17 10.44
N VAL A 233 28.20 0.38 11.13
CA VAL A 233 28.94 -0.74 10.51
C VAL A 233 27.99 -1.85 10.06
N GLU A 234 26.98 -2.18 10.87
CA GLU A 234 25.94 -3.16 10.51
C GLU A 234 25.11 -2.70 9.31
N ILE A 235 24.64 -1.44 9.31
CA ILE A 235 23.91 -0.86 8.17
C ILE A 235 24.78 -0.90 6.90
N SER A 236 26.05 -0.51 6.98
CA SER A 236 26.98 -0.54 5.85
C SER A 236 27.15 -1.95 5.28
N LYS A 237 27.22 -2.96 6.16
CA LYS A 237 27.32 -4.37 5.75
C LYS A 237 26.03 -4.85 5.06
N VAL A 238 24.87 -4.57 5.64
CA VAL A 238 23.57 -4.93 5.05
C VAL A 238 23.37 -4.23 3.71
N LEU A 239 23.72 -2.95 3.59
CA LEU A 239 23.67 -2.23 2.32
C LEU A 239 24.60 -2.85 1.26
N ARG A 240 25.77 -3.33 1.66
CA ARG A 240 26.70 -4.02 0.74
C ARG A 240 26.14 -5.37 0.29
N GLU A 241 25.56 -6.15 1.19
CA GLU A 241 24.92 -7.44 0.86
C GLU A 241 23.71 -7.22 -0.07
N LEU A 242 22.82 -6.28 0.27
CA LEU A 242 21.69 -5.89 -0.59
C LEU A 242 22.14 -5.42 -1.98
N TRP A 243 23.25 -4.69 -2.06
CA TRP A 243 23.80 -4.24 -3.34
C TRP A 243 24.36 -5.40 -4.17
N GLN A 244 25.02 -6.37 -3.53
CA GLN A 244 25.49 -7.58 -4.21
C GLN A 244 24.33 -8.42 -4.73
N ASP A 245 23.31 -8.65 -3.89
CA ASP A 245 22.10 -9.38 -4.28
C ASP A 245 21.34 -8.65 -5.39
N PHE A 246 21.28 -7.32 -5.34
CA PHE A 246 20.70 -6.49 -6.40
C PHE A 246 21.44 -6.71 -7.73
N LEU A 247 22.77 -6.58 -7.74
CA LEU A 247 23.57 -6.79 -8.94
C LEU A 247 23.41 -8.23 -9.47
N GLN A 248 23.36 -9.23 -8.60
CA GLN A 248 23.20 -10.63 -8.99
C GLN A 248 21.81 -10.89 -9.59
N CYS A 249 20.74 -10.41 -8.96
CA CYS A 249 19.36 -10.55 -9.47
C CYS A 249 19.21 -9.91 -10.85
N TYR A 250 19.70 -8.68 -10.99
CA TYR A 250 19.57 -7.89 -12.22
C TYR A 250 20.62 -8.21 -13.30
N SER A 251 21.57 -9.11 -13.01
CA SER A 251 22.45 -9.69 -14.04
C SER A 251 21.68 -10.62 -14.98
N SER A 252 20.54 -11.16 -14.54
CA SER A 252 19.69 -11.97 -15.41
C SER A 252 18.76 -11.08 -16.26
N ARG A 253 18.86 -11.22 -17.59
CA ARG A 253 18.03 -10.45 -18.53
C ARG A 253 16.52 -10.64 -18.30
N PRO A 254 16.01 -11.86 -18.07
CA PRO A 254 14.58 -12.05 -17.84
C PRO A 254 14.08 -11.29 -16.61
N LEU A 255 14.79 -11.35 -15.47
CA LEU A 255 14.37 -10.63 -14.27
C LEU A 255 14.41 -9.11 -14.48
N LEU A 256 15.44 -8.60 -15.16
CA LEU A 256 15.50 -7.18 -15.49
C LEU A 256 14.31 -6.73 -16.34
N CYS A 257 13.98 -7.48 -17.40
CA CYS A 257 12.84 -7.17 -18.26
C CYS A 257 11.51 -7.19 -17.49
N TRP A 258 11.29 -8.22 -16.67
CA TRP A 258 10.07 -8.31 -15.86
C TRP A 258 9.98 -7.21 -14.81
N SER A 259 11.07 -6.88 -14.11
CA SER A 259 11.06 -5.78 -13.14
C SER A 259 10.80 -4.42 -13.78
N VAL A 260 11.40 -4.14 -14.94
CA VAL A 260 11.15 -2.89 -15.69
C VAL A 260 9.69 -2.83 -16.11
N TRP A 261 9.14 -3.93 -16.63
CA TRP A 261 7.73 -4.01 -17.00
C TRP A 261 6.82 -3.77 -15.79
N TRP A 262 7.09 -4.40 -14.65
CA TRP A 262 6.35 -4.23 -13.41
C TRP A 262 6.37 -2.79 -12.91
N ALA A 263 7.54 -2.14 -12.95
CA ALA A 263 7.71 -0.75 -12.56
C ALA A 263 6.91 0.19 -13.47
N LEU A 264 7.03 0.03 -14.79
CA LEU A 264 6.31 0.85 -15.77
C LEU A 264 4.79 0.64 -15.70
N SER A 265 4.35 -0.60 -15.59
CA SER A 265 2.93 -0.98 -15.49
C SER A 265 2.30 -0.40 -14.21
N THR A 266 2.98 -0.56 -13.07
CA THR A 266 2.51 -0.02 -11.78
C THR A 266 2.48 1.51 -11.78
N CYS A 267 3.49 2.15 -12.37
CA CYS A 267 3.52 3.60 -12.55
C CYS A 267 2.34 4.10 -13.39
N GLY A 268 2.10 3.47 -14.56
CA GLY A 268 0.97 3.79 -15.42
C GLY A 268 -0.38 3.61 -14.71
N TYR A 269 -0.50 2.56 -13.89
CA TYR A 269 -1.69 2.33 -13.07
C TYR A 269 -1.95 3.44 -12.04
N PHE A 270 -0.92 3.84 -11.29
CA PHE A 270 -1.05 4.96 -10.34
C PHE A 270 -1.35 6.27 -11.04
N GLN A 271 -0.76 6.50 -12.23
CA GLN A 271 -1.06 7.69 -13.02
C GLN A 271 -2.54 7.75 -13.41
N VAL A 272 -3.11 6.66 -13.94
CA VAL A 272 -4.54 6.66 -14.30
C VAL A 272 -5.42 6.88 -13.07
N ILE A 273 -5.13 6.21 -11.95
CA ILE A 273 -5.96 6.35 -10.73
C ILE A 273 -5.91 7.76 -10.15
N ASN A 274 -4.72 8.35 -10.03
CA ASN A 274 -4.57 9.66 -9.39
C ASN A 274 -5.20 10.78 -10.21
N TYR A 275 -5.21 10.66 -11.53
CA TYR A 275 -5.74 11.69 -12.42
C TYR A 275 -7.17 11.40 -12.94
N ALA A 276 -7.72 10.20 -12.73
CA ALA A 276 -9.09 9.86 -13.17
C ALA A 276 -10.14 10.79 -12.56
N GLN A 277 -10.06 11.09 -11.26
CA GLN A 277 -10.99 12.02 -10.61
C GLN A 277 -10.91 13.42 -11.21
N GLY A 278 -9.69 13.86 -11.57
CA GLY A 278 -9.49 15.14 -12.24
C GLY A 278 -10.11 15.18 -13.63
N LEU A 279 -9.93 14.10 -14.40
CA LEU A 279 -10.56 13.96 -15.71
C LEU A 279 -12.09 14.00 -15.60
N TRP A 280 -12.67 13.30 -14.62
CA TRP A 280 -14.12 13.31 -14.38
C TRP A 280 -14.65 14.71 -14.08
N GLU A 281 -13.91 15.50 -13.30
CA GLU A 281 -14.27 16.89 -13.00
C GLU A 281 -14.12 17.81 -14.23
N MET A 282 -13.22 17.51 -15.16
CA MET A 282 -13.13 18.22 -16.45
C MET A 282 -14.28 17.86 -17.39
N VAL A 283 -14.70 16.60 -17.42
CA VAL A 283 -15.79 16.10 -18.28
C VAL A 283 -17.16 16.55 -17.77
N LEU A 284 -17.37 16.55 -16.46
CA LEU A 284 -18.58 17.06 -15.82
C LEU A 284 -18.22 18.09 -14.74
N PRO A 285 -17.88 19.34 -15.13
CA PRO A 285 -17.64 20.42 -14.18
C PRO A 285 -18.98 20.72 -13.51
N SER A 286 -19.14 20.35 -12.24
CA SER A 286 -20.48 20.35 -11.65
C SER A 286 -20.55 21.05 -10.29
N PRO A 287 -21.27 22.20 -10.23
CA PRO A 287 -21.94 22.65 -9.01
C PRO A 287 -23.15 21.75 -8.62
N SER A 288 -23.51 20.73 -9.40
CA SER A 288 -24.62 19.79 -9.14
C SER A 288 -24.20 18.52 -8.36
N LEU A 289 -25.18 17.91 -7.69
CA LEU A 289 -25.01 16.85 -6.68
C LEU A 289 -24.80 15.42 -7.23
N GLU A 290 -24.96 15.17 -8.53
CA GLU A 290 -24.97 13.82 -9.10
C GLU A 290 -23.59 13.35 -9.57
N ILE A 291 -22.66 13.18 -8.62
CA ILE A 291 -21.35 12.56 -8.87
C ILE A 291 -21.32 11.17 -8.25
N TYR A 292 -20.92 10.15 -9.01
CA TYR A 292 -20.93 8.74 -8.60
C TYR A 292 -19.52 8.14 -8.36
N ASN A 293 -18.52 8.98 -8.13
CA ASN A 293 -17.12 8.57 -7.94
C ASN A 293 -16.96 7.46 -6.90
N GLY A 294 -17.66 7.54 -5.75
CA GLY A 294 -17.60 6.52 -4.70
C GLY A 294 -18.21 5.19 -5.14
N ALA A 295 -19.30 5.20 -5.91
CA ALA A 295 -19.86 3.98 -6.48
C ALA A 295 -18.91 3.34 -7.50
N VAL A 296 -18.31 4.15 -8.38
CA VAL A 296 -17.37 3.69 -9.42
C VAL A 296 -16.10 3.12 -8.80
N GLU A 297 -15.56 3.77 -7.76
CA GLU A 297 -14.43 3.24 -7.01
C GLU A 297 -14.78 1.94 -6.28
N ALA A 298 -15.96 1.85 -5.65
CA ALA A 298 -16.41 0.63 -5.00
C ALA A 298 -16.55 -0.53 -5.99
N VAL A 299 -17.24 -0.31 -7.12
CA VAL A 299 -17.47 -1.32 -8.16
C VAL A 299 -16.15 -1.75 -8.78
N SER A 300 -15.28 -0.80 -9.15
CA SER A 300 -13.99 -1.13 -9.77
C SER A 300 -13.04 -1.84 -8.80
N THR A 301 -13.07 -1.50 -7.51
CA THR A 301 -12.28 -2.15 -6.46
C THR A 301 -12.79 -3.57 -6.20
N LEU A 302 -14.10 -3.75 -6.07
CA LEU A 302 -14.72 -5.06 -5.91
C LEU A 302 -14.48 -5.93 -7.13
N LEU A 303 -14.84 -5.49 -8.34
CA LEU A 303 -14.66 -6.29 -9.54
C LEU A 303 -13.18 -6.58 -9.81
N GLY A 304 -12.29 -5.59 -9.70
CA GLY A 304 -10.86 -5.78 -9.90
C GLY A 304 -10.24 -6.74 -8.88
N LYS A 305 -10.47 -6.53 -7.57
CA LYS A 305 -9.83 -7.33 -6.52
C LYS A 305 -10.55 -8.66 -6.25
N VAL A 306 -11.86 -8.76 -6.46
CA VAL A 306 -12.56 -10.06 -6.44
C VAL A 306 -12.09 -10.90 -7.62
N THR A 307 -11.97 -10.33 -8.82
CA THR A 307 -11.39 -11.06 -9.96
C THR A 307 -9.96 -11.51 -9.64
N PHE A 308 -9.12 -10.61 -9.08
CA PHE A 308 -7.76 -10.94 -8.63
C PHE A 308 -7.72 -12.05 -7.58
N SER A 309 -8.54 -11.97 -6.52
CA SER A 309 -8.59 -12.96 -5.44
C SER A 309 -9.20 -14.28 -5.88
N PHE A 310 -10.21 -14.25 -6.76
CA PHE A 310 -10.86 -15.43 -7.31
C PHE A 310 -9.94 -16.18 -8.28
N LEU A 311 -9.06 -15.45 -8.98
CA LEU A 311 -8.01 -16.04 -9.81
C LEU A 311 -6.83 -16.54 -8.97
N LEU A 312 -6.37 -15.81 -7.96
CA LEU A 312 -5.22 -16.24 -7.14
C LEU A 312 -5.51 -17.38 -6.15
N THR A 313 -6.77 -17.61 -5.74
CA THR A 313 -7.12 -18.69 -4.80
C THR A 313 -7.11 -20.10 -5.41
N GLY A 314 -6.58 -20.27 -6.62
CA GLY A 314 -5.98 -21.53 -7.07
C GLY A 314 -6.95 -22.65 -7.45
N ALA A 315 -8.16 -22.73 -6.91
CA ALA A 315 -9.10 -23.80 -7.28
C ALA A 315 -9.66 -23.60 -8.70
N VAL A 316 -9.96 -22.36 -9.10
CA VAL A 316 -10.49 -22.06 -10.45
C VAL A 316 -9.39 -21.59 -11.39
N ALA A 317 -8.31 -20.94 -10.95
CA ALA A 317 -7.16 -20.75 -11.83
C ALA A 317 -6.58 -22.10 -12.25
N VAL A 318 -6.40 -23.09 -11.37
CA VAL A 318 -5.96 -24.42 -11.81
C VAL A 318 -7.01 -25.16 -12.64
N VAL A 319 -8.31 -24.85 -12.53
CA VAL A 319 -9.35 -25.49 -13.38
C VAL A 319 -9.49 -24.78 -14.74
N VAL A 320 -9.54 -23.45 -14.80
CA VAL A 320 -9.62 -22.66 -16.04
C VAL A 320 -8.27 -22.63 -16.76
N VAL A 321 -7.16 -22.42 -16.03
CA VAL A 321 -5.80 -22.45 -16.57
C VAL A 321 -5.29 -23.88 -16.73
N GLY A 322 -5.69 -24.84 -15.91
CA GLY A 322 -5.31 -26.26 -16.09
C GLY A 322 -6.16 -27.03 -17.10
N HIS A 323 -7.35 -26.55 -17.47
CA HIS A 323 -8.06 -27.01 -18.67
C HIS A 323 -7.45 -26.42 -19.97
N ILE A 324 -6.70 -25.34 -19.85
CA ILE A 324 -5.96 -24.72 -20.96
C ILE A 324 -4.50 -25.20 -20.85
N LYS A 325 -4.19 -26.37 -21.42
CA LYS A 325 -2.81 -26.86 -21.61
C LYS A 325 -2.05 -25.99 -22.62
N THR A 326 -1.87 -24.72 -22.29
CA THR A 326 -1.22 -23.74 -23.16
C THR A 326 0.09 -23.33 -22.53
N SER A 327 1.16 -23.33 -23.31
CA SER A 327 2.47 -22.86 -22.85
C SER A 327 2.40 -21.35 -22.60
N TRP A 328 2.22 -20.96 -21.33
CA TRP A 328 2.24 -19.56 -20.90
C TRP A 328 3.52 -18.82 -21.29
N ALA A 329 4.62 -19.57 -21.49
CA ALA A 329 5.85 -19.03 -22.06
C ALA A 329 5.71 -18.46 -23.49
N MET A 330 4.72 -18.90 -24.29
CA MET A 330 4.45 -18.34 -25.63
C MET A 330 3.23 -17.41 -25.65
N TRP A 331 2.16 -17.76 -24.93
CA TRP A 331 0.90 -17.01 -24.98
C TRP A 331 0.80 -15.89 -23.95
N GLY A 332 1.65 -15.92 -22.90
CA GLY A 332 1.71 -14.87 -21.89
C GLY A 332 2.08 -13.52 -22.50
N GLU A 333 3.11 -13.46 -23.34
CA GLU A 333 3.52 -12.21 -24.01
C GLU A 333 2.42 -11.64 -24.92
N VAL A 334 1.75 -12.51 -25.68
CA VAL A 334 0.62 -12.12 -26.55
C VAL A 334 -0.56 -11.61 -25.73
N ALA A 335 -0.90 -12.29 -24.63
CA ALA A 335 -1.96 -11.85 -23.71
C ALA A 335 -1.62 -10.50 -23.05
N LEU A 336 -0.37 -10.31 -22.63
CA LEU A 336 0.11 -9.05 -22.06
C LEU A 336 0.03 -7.91 -23.09
N ALA A 337 0.44 -8.15 -24.33
CA ALA A 337 0.32 -7.17 -25.39
C ALA A 337 -1.14 -6.80 -25.66
N LEU A 338 -2.03 -7.79 -25.81
CA LEU A 338 -3.46 -7.58 -26.03
C LEU A 338 -4.11 -6.78 -24.89
N PHE A 339 -3.88 -7.18 -23.63
CA PHE A 339 -4.45 -6.47 -22.49
C PHE A 339 -3.88 -5.05 -22.35
N SER A 340 -2.61 -4.85 -22.70
CA SER A 340 -2.02 -3.50 -22.74
C SER A 340 -2.68 -2.61 -23.81
N PHE A 341 -2.97 -3.15 -24.99
CA PHE A 341 -3.72 -2.43 -26.03
C PHE A 341 -5.15 -2.10 -25.57
N LEU A 342 -5.83 -3.02 -24.89
CA LEU A 342 -7.16 -2.77 -24.34
C LEU A 342 -7.15 -1.72 -23.22
N ILE A 343 -6.13 -1.72 -22.36
CA ILE A 343 -5.90 -0.68 -21.36
C ILE A 343 -5.71 0.67 -22.05
N ALA A 344 -4.84 0.75 -23.07
CA ALA A 344 -4.60 1.98 -23.81
C ALA A 344 -5.88 2.49 -24.49
N ALA A 345 -6.66 1.61 -25.11
CA ALA A 345 -7.94 1.97 -25.70
C ALA A 345 -8.94 2.48 -24.66
N ALA A 346 -9.06 1.83 -23.50
CA ALA A 346 -9.94 2.27 -22.43
C ALA A 346 -9.55 3.67 -21.91
N VAL A 347 -8.26 3.93 -21.69
CA VAL A 347 -7.77 5.25 -21.26
C VAL A 347 -8.00 6.31 -22.35
N TYR A 348 -7.77 5.97 -23.62
CA TYR A 348 -8.02 6.89 -24.73
C TYR A 348 -9.51 7.25 -24.89
N ILE A 349 -10.41 6.27 -24.67
CA ILE A 349 -11.86 6.49 -24.68
C ILE A 349 -12.28 7.41 -23.51
N MET A 350 -11.67 7.27 -22.33
CA MET A 350 -11.93 8.16 -21.19
C MET A 350 -11.63 9.62 -21.51
N ASP A 351 -10.56 9.90 -22.24
CA ASP A 351 -10.16 11.26 -22.61
C ASP A 351 -11.04 11.84 -23.73
N THR A 352 -11.36 11.03 -24.74
CA THR A 352 -11.96 11.53 -25.99
C THR A 352 -13.48 11.66 -25.97
N VAL A 353 -14.21 10.78 -25.28
CA VAL A 353 -15.67 10.67 -25.46
C VAL A 353 -16.45 11.72 -24.66
N HIS A 354 -15.80 12.53 -23.81
CA HIS A 354 -16.39 13.64 -23.02
C HIS A 354 -17.78 13.32 -22.43
N ASN A 355 -17.99 12.07 -22.01
CA ASN A 355 -19.22 11.59 -21.38
C ASN A 355 -18.86 10.86 -20.10
N ILE A 356 -19.45 11.29 -18.97
CA ILE A 356 -19.08 10.78 -17.65
C ILE A 356 -19.35 9.28 -17.48
N TRP A 357 -20.44 8.75 -18.04
CA TRP A 357 -20.79 7.33 -17.94
C TRP A 357 -19.81 6.46 -18.74
N VAL A 358 -19.38 6.95 -19.91
CA VAL A 358 -18.34 6.29 -20.70
C VAL A 358 -17.00 6.33 -19.98
N CYS A 359 -16.65 7.45 -19.33
CA CYS A 359 -15.44 7.57 -18.52
C CYS A 359 -15.45 6.57 -17.35
N TYR A 360 -16.57 6.48 -16.63
CA TYR A 360 -16.73 5.55 -15.52
C TYR A 360 -16.66 4.08 -15.96
N ALA A 361 -17.37 3.71 -17.03
CA ALA A 361 -17.34 2.35 -17.56
C ALA A 361 -15.94 1.97 -18.04
N SER A 362 -15.26 2.87 -18.76
CA SER A 362 -13.91 2.66 -19.27
C SER A 362 -12.88 2.55 -18.13
N TYR A 363 -13.03 3.35 -17.06
CA TYR A 363 -12.20 3.23 -15.87
C TYR A 363 -12.38 1.89 -15.15
N VAL A 364 -13.63 1.40 -15.02
CA VAL A 364 -13.91 0.08 -14.45
C VAL A 364 -13.25 -1.03 -15.30
N VAL A 365 -13.40 -0.95 -16.62
CA VAL A 365 -12.76 -1.89 -17.57
C VAL A 365 -11.24 -1.85 -17.43
N PHE A 366 -10.65 -0.65 -17.41
CA PHE A 366 -9.22 -0.45 -17.19
C PHE A 366 -8.73 -1.16 -15.92
N ARG A 367 -9.40 -0.95 -14.77
CA ARG A 367 -8.98 -1.58 -13.51
C ARG A 367 -9.10 -3.10 -13.54
N ILE A 368 -10.16 -3.64 -14.14
CA ILE A 368 -10.34 -5.11 -14.26
C ILE A 368 -9.22 -5.69 -15.13
N ILE A 369 -8.97 -5.11 -16.31
CA ILE A 369 -7.94 -5.61 -17.22
C ILE A 369 -6.55 -5.49 -16.60
N TYR A 370 -6.25 -4.40 -15.90
CA TYR A 370 -4.98 -4.25 -15.19
C TYR A 370 -4.78 -5.34 -14.13
N MET A 371 -5.80 -5.62 -13.32
CA MET A 371 -5.73 -6.68 -12.29
C MET A 371 -5.59 -8.08 -12.89
N LEU A 372 -6.17 -8.33 -14.08
CA LEU A 372 -5.94 -9.56 -14.83
C LEU A 372 -4.49 -9.65 -15.34
N LEU A 373 -4.02 -8.58 -15.97
CA LEU A 373 -2.68 -8.47 -16.56
C LEU A 373 -1.58 -8.66 -15.50
N ILE A 374 -1.74 -8.07 -14.32
CA ILE A 374 -0.77 -8.23 -13.23
C ILE A 374 -0.76 -9.66 -12.67
N THR A 375 -1.90 -10.35 -12.69
CA THR A 375 -2.00 -11.77 -12.27
C THR A 375 -1.30 -12.70 -13.26
N ILE A 376 -1.35 -12.40 -14.56
CA ILE A 376 -0.65 -13.20 -15.59
C ILE A 376 0.85 -12.99 -15.51
N ALA A 377 1.28 -11.79 -15.11
CA ALA A 377 2.69 -11.43 -14.97
C ALA A 377 3.34 -11.86 -13.65
N THR A 378 2.56 -12.34 -12.67
CA THR A 378 3.04 -12.89 -11.38
C THR A 378 3.00 -14.41 -11.44
#